data_AF-A0A958VMF1-F1
#
_entry.id   AF-A0A958VMF1-F1
#
_cell.length_a   1.000
_cell.length_b   1.000
_cell.length_c   1.000
_cell.angle_alpha   90.00
_cell.angle_beta   90.00
_cell.angle_gamma   90.00
#
_symmetry.space_group_name_H-M   'P 1'
#
loop_
_entity.id
_entity.type
_entity.pdbx_description
1 polymer ?
#
loop_
_entity_poly.entity_id
_entity_poly.type
_entity_poly.pdbx_seq_one_letter_code
_entity_poly.pdbx_strand_id
1 'polypeptide(L)'
;MKNDYYEILGIDKSASAADIKKAYRKMAIKYHPDKNPGNKEAEENFKKAAEAYEILSDPDKKARYDQFGHAAFEGGQGGFHAGHMNMEDIFSQFGDIFGSAFGGGFSGFGGGSRGRARVKGSNLRIRVKLTLPEIINGVEKKVKVKRLVKADGVTYKTCSSCNGQGQVTRITNTILGRMQTATTCPTCQGAGEVIDHKPHGANAQGLVYKEESVSIKIPAGVVDGVQLKVTGKGNDAPGNGIPGDLLVVIQEETHKTLKREGNNLHYDMYISMPEAVLGASKEIDTSNGIVRIKIEPGTQSGKILRLRGKGLPSLEGYGTGDLLVHINVWTPKNVSKEQKTFFEQMMNDQNFKPQPTSSDKSFFEKVKDMFS
;
A
#
# COMPACT_ATOMS: atom_id res chain seq x y z
N MET A 1 17.53 44.00 2.60
CA MET A 1 18.13 43.34 1.42
C MET A 1 17.39 42.04 1.21
N LYS A 2 16.99 41.72 -0.02
CA LYS A 2 16.39 40.41 -0.35
C LYS A 2 17.47 39.33 -0.25
N ASN A 3 17.16 38.19 0.34
CA ASN A 3 18.09 37.06 0.44
C ASN A 3 18.47 36.55 -0.95
N ASP A 4 19.69 36.04 -1.12
CA ASP A 4 20.13 35.47 -2.40
C ASP A 4 19.29 34.20 -2.71
N TYR A 5 18.84 34.03 -3.97
CA TYR A 5 18.04 32.87 -4.38
C TYR A 5 18.81 31.55 -4.22
N TYR A 6 20.14 31.57 -4.33
CA TYR A 6 20.99 30.42 -4.06
C TYR A 6 21.00 30.04 -2.59
N GLU A 7 21.01 31.03 -1.69
CA GLU A 7 20.93 30.82 -0.24
C GLU A 7 19.56 30.31 0.18
N ILE A 8 18.48 30.83 -0.42
CA ILE A 8 17.11 30.38 -0.16
C ILE A 8 16.93 28.89 -0.49
N LEU A 9 17.52 28.42 -1.60
CA LEU A 9 17.50 27.01 -1.98
C LEU A 9 18.59 26.18 -1.30
N GLY A 10 19.56 26.81 -0.63
CA GLY A 10 20.67 26.15 0.04
C GLY A 10 21.63 25.45 -0.93
N ILE A 11 21.92 26.10 -2.07
CA ILE A 11 22.78 25.58 -3.15
C ILE A 11 23.85 26.59 -3.54
N ASP A 12 24.90 26.11 -4.21
CA ASP A 12 25.96 26.95 -4.76
C ASP A 12 25.55 27.61 -6.09
N LYS A 13 26.18 28.73 -6.44
CA LYS A 13 25.99 29.43 -7.73
C LYS A 13 26.33 28.55 -8.94
N SER A 14 27.24 27.59 -8.76
CA SER A 14 27.61 26.61 -9.78
C SER A 14 26.65 25.41 -9.90
N ALA A 15 25.54 25.40 -9.17
CA ALA A 15 24.59 24.28 -9.17
C ALA A 15 23.97 24.04 -10.56
N SER A 16 23.87 22.78 -10.95
CA SER A 16 23.22 22.40 -12.20
C SER A 16 21.70 22.60 -12.12
N ALA A 17 21.02 22.66 -13.27
CA ALA A 17 19.55 22.71 -13.31
C ALA A 17 18.89 21.53 -12.56
N ALA A 18 19.54 20.36 -12.54
CA ALA A 18 19.08 19.20 -11.80
C ALA A 18 19.20 19.40 -10.28
N ASP A 19 20.27 20.05 -9.81
CA ASP A 19 20.51 20.36 -8.40
C ASP A 19 19.54 21.42 -7.89
N ILE A 20 19.28 22.47 -8.69
CA ILE A 20 18.28 23.51 -8.41
C ILE A 20 16.89 22.86 -8.23
N LYS A 21 16.49 21.96 -9.13
CA LYS A 21 15.23 21.21 -9.03
C LYS A 21 15.18 20.27 -7.83
N LYS A 22 16.30 19.68 -7.43
CA LYS A 22 16.38 18.81 -6.26
C LYS A 22 16.26 19.60 -4.97
N ALA A 23 16.93 20.74 -4.88
CA ALA A 23 16.90 21.65 -3.74
C ALA A 23 15.50 22.22 -3.51
N TYR A 24 14.85 22.69 -4.58
CA TYR A 24 13.47 23.16 -4.52
C TYR A 24 12.51 22.08 -4.01
N ARG A 25 12.60 20.85 -4.54
CA ARG A 25 11.78 19.73 -4.04
C ARG A 25 11.96 19.47 -2.55
N LYS A 26 13.19 19.58 -2.04
CA LYS A 26 13.48 19.40 -0.61
C LYS A 26 12.82 20.49 0.23
N MET A 27 12.88 21.74 -0.22
CA MET A 27 12.23 22.88 0.47
C MET A 27 10.71 22.81 0.38
N ALA A 28 10.16 22.49 -0.78
CA ALA A 28 8.71 22.36 -1.01
C ALA A 28 8.08 21.26 -0.13
N ILE A 29 8.77 20.12 0.06
CA ILE A 29 8.29 19.07 0.98
C ILE A 29 8.42 19.52 2.44
N LYS A 30 9.50 20.23 2.79
CA LYS A 30 9.76 20.69 4.17
C LYS A 30 8.73 21.74 4.60
N TYR A 31 8.38 22.66 3.72
CA TYR A 31 7.48 23.79 3.99
C TYR A 31 6.07 23.58 3.42
N HIS A 32 5.70 22.34 3.10
CA HIS A 32 4.38 22.02 2.55
C HIS A 32 3.27 22.39 3.55
N PRO A 33 2.17 23.02 3.13
CA PRO A 33 1.04 23.40 3.98
C PRO A 33 0.44 22.21 4.74
N ASP A 34 0.24 21.07 4.07
CA ASP A 34 -0.27 19.85 4.72
C ASP A 34 0.62 19.33 5.85
N LYS A 35 1.95 19.55 5.78
CA LYS A 35 2.88 19.15 6.84
C LYS A 35 3.05 20.23 7.92
N ASN A 36 2.64 21.47 7.63
CA ASN A 36 2.81 22.63 8.49
C ASN A 36 1.51 23.47 8.55
N PRO A 37 0.37 22.88 8.95
CA PRO A 37 -0.91 23.59 8.94
C PRO A 37 -0.87 24.78 9.91
N GLY A 38 -1.23 25.98 9.41
CA GLY A 38 -1.30 27.21 10.20
C GLY A 38 0.04 27.87 10.52
N ASN A 39 1.17 27.36 9.99
CA ASN A 39 2.48 27.97 10.20
C ASN A 39 2.80 29.02 9.12
N LYS A 40 2.64 30.30 9.48
CA LYS A 40 2.92 31.45 8.59
C LYS A 40 4.39 31.52 8.14
N GLU A 41 5.32 31.10 8.99
CA GLU A 41 6.76 31.10 8.65
C GLU A 41 7.10 30.04 7.60
N ALA A 42 6.44 28.88 7.65
CA ALA A 42 6.56 27.86 6.61
C ALA A 42 5.99 28.35 5.27
N GLU A 43 4.85 29.05 5.30
CA GLU A 43 4.24 29.64 4.11
C GLU A 43 5.14 30.70 3.45
N GLU A 44 5.74 31.59 4.24
CA GLU A 44 6.69 32.58 3.72
C GLU A 44 7.95 31.94 3.11
N ASN A 45 8.49 30.90 3.76
CA ASN A 45 9.66 30.19 3.26
C ASN A 45 9.32 29.39 1.99
N PHE A 46 8.10 28.86 1.88
CA PHE A 46 7.61 28.21 0.66
C PHE A 46 7.51 29.20 -0.50
N LYS A 47 6.95 30.39 -0.28
CA LYS A 47 6.86 31.46 -1.28
C LYS A 47 8.25 31.89 -1.77
N LYS A 48 9.19 32.12 -0.85
CA LYS A 48 10.58 32.46 -1.18
C LYS A 48 11.26 31.37 -2.01
N ALA A 49 11.06 30.10 -1.67
CA ALA A 49 11.63 28.97 -2.40
C ALA A 49 11.03 28.81 -3.81
N ALA A 50 9.73 29.08 -3.97
CA ALA A 50 9.06 29.06 -5.26
C ALA A 50 9.58 30.18 -6.18
N GLU A 51 9.71 31.40 -5.66
CA GLU A 51 10.30 32.54 -6.37
C GLU A 51 11.74 32.26 -6.80
N ALA A 52 12.57 31.73 -5.89
CA ALA A 52 13.95 31.35 -6.19
C ALA A 52 14.02 30.30 -7.32
N TYR A 53 13.16 29.29 -7.29
CA TYR A 53 13.12 28.28 -8.34
C TYR A 53 12.63 28.83 -9.68
N GLU A 54 11.64 29.72 -9.70
CA GLU A 54 11.13 30.33 -10.93
C GLU A 54 12.24 31.10 -11.68
N ILE A 55 13.08 31.83 -10.94
CA ILE A 55 14.20 32.58 -11.51
C ILE A 55 15.36 31.67 -11.88
N LEU A 56 15.74 30.72 -11.03
CA LEU A 56 16.94 29.90 -11.24
C LEU A 56 16.72 28.69 -12.17
N SER A 57 15.48 28.26 -12.40
CA SER A 57 15.17 27.11 -13.26
C SER A 57 15.16 27.45 -14.76
N ASP A 58 14.95 28.71 -15.10
CA ASP A 58 14.97 29.22 -16.48
C ASP A 58 16.37 29.78 -16.80
N PRO A 59 17.07 29.28 -17.84
CA PRO A 59 18.43 29.73 -18.17
C PRO A 59 18.56 31.24 -18.42
N ASP A 60 17.55 31.87 -19.03
CA ASP A 60 17.58 33.30 -19.39
C ASP A 60 17.26 34.17 -18.17
N LYS A 61 16.39 33.72 -17.26
CA LYS A 61 16.14 34.39 -15.97
C LYS A 61 17.34 34.23 -15.04
N LYS A 62 17.94 33.04 -14.97
CA LYS A 62 19.14 32.77 -14.19
C LYS A 62 20.31 33.65 -14.65
N ALA A 63 20.55 33.76 -15.95
CA ALA A 63 21.61 34.60 -16.49
C ALA A 63 21.43 36.09 -16.12
N ARG A 64 20.19 36.60 -16.18
CA ARG A 64 19.87 37.97 -15.76
C ARG A 64 20.05 38.19 -14.26
N TYR A 65 19.65 37.22 -13.44
CA TYR A 65 19.86 37.25 -12.00
C TYR A 65 21.35 37.22 -11.64
N ASP A 66 22.13 36.38 -12.32
CA ASP A 66 23.57 36.27 -12.09
C ASP A 66 24.31 37.57 -12.46
N GLN A 67 23.79 38.36 -13.41
CA GLN A 67 24.39 39.62 -13.86
C GLN A 67 23.96 40.84 -13.04
N PHE A 68 22.68 40.94 -12.66
CA PHE A 68 22.12 42.16 -12.07
C PHE A 68 21.48 41.94 -10.69
N GLY A 69 21.53 40.71 -10.16
CA GLY A 69 20.90 40.34 -8.90
C GLY A 69 19.39 40.58 -8.91
N HIS A 70 18.83 40.91 -7.73
CA HIS A 70 17.41 41.22 -7.57
C HIS A 70 16.96 42.46 -8.37
N ALA A 71 17.88 43.38 -8.71
CA ALA A 71 17.58 44.57 -9.49
C ALA A 71 17.18 44.25 -10.94
N ALA A 72 17.53 43.05 -11.44
CA ALA A 72 17.12 42.58 -12.76
C ALA A 72 15.60 42.55 -12.97
N PHE A 73 14.83 42.51 -11.88
CA PHE A 73 13.39 42.33 -11.88
C PHE A 73 12.63 43.46 -11.17
N GLU A 74 13.31 44.56 -10.76
CA GLU A 74 12.71 45.69 -10.03
C GLU A 74 12.39 46.92 -10.92
N GLY A 75 12.79 46.93 -12.19
CA GLY A 75 12.51 48.01 -13.15
C GLY A 75 11.93 47.47 -14.46
N GLY A 76 10.62 47.64 -14.67
CA GLY A 76 9.86 46.97 -15.72
C GLY A 76 10.23 47.35 -17.16
N GLN A 77 10.37 46.33 -18.01
CA GLN A 77 9.98 46.32 -19.43
C GLN A 77 9.92 44.85 -19.91
N GLY A 78 8.87 44.12 -19.51
CA GLY A 78 8.73 42.72 -19.87
C GLY A 78 7.76 41.94 -18.99
N GLY A 79 6.46 42.21 -19.13
CA GLY A 79 5.38 41.25 -18.89
C GLY A 79 5.29 40.47 -17.57
N PHE A 80 5.97 40.85 -16.50
CA PHE A 80 5.88 40.15 -15.22
C PHE A 80 5.22 41.04 -14.16
N HIS A 81 3.94 40.79 -13.93
CA HIS A 81 3.25 41.24 -12.73
C HIS A 81 3.83 40.48 -11.53
N ALA A 82 4.75 41.11 -10.80
CA ALA A 82 5.10 40.76 -9.42
C ALA A 82 3.95 41.16 -8.46
N GLY A 83 2.74 40.70 -8.77
CA GLY A 83 1.52 41.01 -8.04
C GLY A 83 0.61 39.80 -8.02
N HIS A 84 0.50 39.18 -6.85
CA HIS A 84 -0.49 38.15 -6.51
C HIS A 84 -0.39 36.82 -7.31
N MET A 85 0.73 36.11 -7.15
CA MET A 85 0.68 34.65 -7.24
C MET A 85 -0.06 34.13 -6.00
N ASN A 86 -1.34 33.79 -6.14
CA ASN A 86 -2.10 33.16 -5.07
C ASN A 86 -1.53 31.78 -4.77
N MET A 87 -1.70 31.32 -3.53
CA MET A 87 -1.21 30.01 -3.08
C MET A 87 -1.75 28.88 -3.98
N GLU A 88 -3.02 28.96 -4.39
CA GLU A 88 -3.65 28.08 -5.39
C GLU A 88 -3.00 28.13 -6.80
N ASP A 89 -2.52 29.29 -7.26
CA ASP A 89 -1.89 29.42 -8.59
C ASP A 89 -0.48 28.84 -8.60
N ILE A 90 0.28 29.02 -7.51
CA ILE A 90 1.57 28.35 -7.30
C ILE A 90 1.35 26.84 -7.20
N PHE A 91 0.33 26.38 -6.48
CA PHE A 91 0.06 24.95 -6.34
C PHE A 91 -0.47 24.29 -7.61
N SER A 92 -1.21 25.00 -8.48
CA SER A 92 -1.70 24.45 -9.74
C SER A 92 -0.61 24.41 -10.82
N GLN A 93 0.18 25.48 -10.96
CA GLN A 93 1.29 25.53 -11.92
C GLN A 93 2.43 24.56 -11.55
N PHE A 94 2.64 24.32 -10.24
CA PHE A 94 3.59 23.33 -9.75
C PHE A 94 2.95 21.97 -9.47
N GLY A 95 1.63 21.86 -9.49
CA GLY A 95 0.87 20.61 -9.44
C GLY A 95 1.17 19.72 -10.62
N ASP A 96 1.56 20.28 -11.77
CA ASP A 96 2.06 19.51 -12.91
C ASP A 96 3.50 18.98 -12.69
N ILE A 97 4.32 19.69 -11.90
CA ILE A 97 5.69 19.28 -11.52
C ILE A 97 5.69 18.26 -10.37
N PHE A 98 4.71 18.34 -9.45
CA PHE A 98 4.58 17.45 -8.29
C PHE A 98 3.60 16.29 -8.51
N GLY A 99 2.53 16.50 -9.28
CA GLY A 99 1.53 15.49 -9.65
C GLY A 99 2.05 14.45 -10.65
N SER A 100 3.12 14.76 -11.38
CA SER A 100 3.82 13.81 -12.24
C SER A 100 4.76 12.84 -11.49
N ALA A 101 4.99 13.05 -10.18
CA ALA A 101 5.88 12.20 -9.39
C ALA A 101 5.16 11.30 -8.35
N PHE A 102 3.90 11.55 -8.03
CA PHE A 102 3.16 10.75 -7.02
C PHE A 102 1.91 10.03 -7.54
N GLY A 103 1.56 10.16 -8.81
CA GLY A 103 0.37 9.49 -9.37
C GLY A 103 0.39 9.35 -10.89
N GLY A 104 1.20 8.42 -11.41
CA GLY A 104 1.05 7.81 -12.73
C GLY A 104 0.81 8.76 -13.92
N GLY A 105 1.87 9.29 -14.53
CA GLY A 105 1.72 10.08 -15.76
C GLY A 105 3.03 10.56 -16.34
N PHE A 106 3.72 9.70 -17.08
CA PHE A 106 4.83 10.11 -17.94
C PHE A 106 4.24 10.87 -19.14
N SER A 107 4.16 12.21 -19.09
CA SER A 107 4.00 13.06 -20.27
C SER A 107 4.38 14.50 -19.97
N GLY A 108 5.55 14.92 -20.47
CA GLY A 108 5.97 16.31 -20.45
C GLY A 108 7.42 16.48 -20.89
N PHE A 109 7.61 16.74 -22.18
CA PHE A 109 8.83 17.24 -22.84
C PHE A 109 10.03 16.29 -22.97
N GLY A 110 10.03 15.57 -24.10
CA GLY A 110 11.19 14.91 -24.70
C GLY A 110 10.79 14.34 -26.05
N GLY A 111 11.20 14.99 -27.15
CA GLY A 111 11.02 14.45 -28.49
C GLY A 111 11.81 13.15 -28.64
N GLY A 112 11.16 12.10 -29.17
CA GLY A 112 11.82 10.84 -29.50
C GLY A 112 10.97 9.62 -29.17
N SER A 113 10.33 9.07 -30.20
CA SER A 113 9.60 7.79 -30.19
C SER A 113 8.26 7.80 -29.46
N ARG A 114 7.18 8.12 -30.20
CA ARG A 114 5.83 7.63 -29.89
C ARG A 114 5.88 6.10 -29.97
N GLY A 115 6.24 5.45 -28.87
CA GLY A 115 6.09 4.01 -28.74
C GLY A 115 4.63 3.68 -29.05
N ARG A 116 4.39 2.80 -30.03
CA ARG A 116 3.05 2.26 -30.31
C ARG A 116 2.43 1.84 -28.98
N ALA A 117 1.28 2.40 -28.63
CA ALA A 117 0.50 1.95 -27.48
C ALA A 117 0.11 0.49 -27.74
N ARG A 118 0.83 -0.43 -27.11
CA ARG A 118 0.54 -1.86 -27.25
C ARG A 118 -0.67 -2.18 -26.39
N VAL A 119 -1.61 -2.93 -26.95
CA VAL A 119 -2.75 -3.43 -26.16
C VAL A 119 -2.22 -4.34 -25.05
N LYS A 120 -2.71 -4.10 -23.84
CA LYS A 120 -2.42 -4.94 -22.68
C LYS A 120 -3.56 -5.94 -22.48
N GLY A 121 -3.21 -7.19 -22.23
CA GLY A 121 -4.16 -8.24 -21.92
C GLY A 121 -4.84 -8.01 -20.58
N SER A 122 -5.97 -8.68 -20.35
CA SER A 122 -6.71 -8.52 -19.10
C SER A 122 -5.97 -9.15 -17.92
N ASN A 123 -6.08 -8.50 -16.77
CA ASN A 123 -5.50 -9.03 -15.53
C ASN A 123 -6.31 -10.26 -15.06
N LEU A 124 -5.62 -11.23 -14.49
CA LEU A 124 -6.24 -12.35 -13.80
C LEU A 124 -6.24 -12.08 -12.31
N ARG A 125 -7.32 -12.42 -11.60
CA ARG A 125 -7.37 -12.32 -10.14
C ARG A 125 -7.61 -13.70 -9.55
N ILE A 126 -6.74 -14.11 -8.64
CA ILE A 126 -6.87 -15.36 -7.89
C ILE A 126 -6.87 -15.08 -6.39
N ARG A 127 -7.49 -15.96 -5.62
CA ARG A 127 -7.40 -15.95 -4.15
C ARG A 127 -6.52 -17.11 -3.70
N VAL A 128 -5.53 -16.80 -2.88
CA VAL A 128 -4.62 -17.81 -2.31
C VAL A 128 -4.84 -17.83 -0.81
N LYS A 129 -5.31 -18.97 -0.32
CA LYS A 129 -5.46 -19.21 1.12
C LYS A 129 -4.10 -19.51 1.74
N LEU A 130 -3.83 -18.85 2.86
CA LEU A 130 -2.62 -19.04 3.66
C LEU A 130 -2.99 -19.37 5.10
N THR A 131 -2.27 -20.33 5.64
CA THR A 131 -2.29 -20.68 7.06
C THR A 131 -1.41 -19.73 7.86
N LEU A 132 -1.68 -19.60 9.16
CA LEU A 132 -0.90 -18.72 10.04
C LEU A 132 0.63 -19.02 10.03
N PRO A 133 1.09 -20.28 10.03
CA PRO A 133 2.52 -20.59 9.91
C PRO A 133 3.14 -20.17 8.57
N GLU A 134 2.39 -20.27 7.46
CA GLU A 134 2.84 -19.78 6.14
C GLU A 134 2.98 -18.25 6.14
N ILE A 135 2.06 -17.54 6.80
CA ILE A 135 2.12 -16.07 6.91
C ILE A 135 3.33 -15.62 7.74
N ILE A 136 3.71 -16.35 8.78
CA ILE A 136 4.80 -15.95 9.67
C ILE A 136 6.17 -16.16 9.04
N ASN A 137 6.37 -17.28 8.35
CA ASN A 137 7.67 -17.60 7.75
C ASN A 137 7.81 -17.01 6.34
N GLY A 138 6.70 -16.66 5.70
CA GLY A 138 6.66 -16.45 4.26
C GLY A 138 6.75 -17.78 3.52
N VAL A 139 6.19 -17.85 2.32
CA VAL A 139 6.15 -19.09 1.53
C VAL A 139 6.26 -18.80 0.05
N GLU A 140 6.93 -19.69 -0.68
CA GLU A 140 6.85 -19.73 -2.13
C GLU A 140 5.81 -20.77 -2.54
N LYS A 141 4.70 -20.32 -3.14
CA LYS A 141 3.56 -21.18 -3.48
C LYS A 141 3.42 -21.28 -5.00
N LYS A 142 3.40 -22.50 -5.52
CA LYS A 142 3.10 -22.77 -6.94
C LYS A 142 1.61 -22.89 -7.12
N VAL A 143 1.02 -21.96 -7.87
CA VAL A 143 -0.42 -21.95 -8.16
C VAL A 143 -0.65 -22.24 -9.63
N LYS A 144 -1.56 -23.18 -9.92
CA LYS A 144 -2.03 -23.45 -11.28
C LYS A 144 -3.05 -22.37 -11.65
N VAL A 145 -2.74 -21.62 -12.69
CA VAL A 145 -3.63 -20.59 -13.24
C VAL A 145 -4.05 -20.96 -14.65
N LYS A 146 -5.34 -20.83 -14.92
CA LYS A 146 -5.90 -20.99 -16.26
C LYS A 146 -5.95 -19.61 -16.91
N ARG A 147 -5.10 -19.37 -17.89
CA ARG A 147 -4.99 -18.09 -18.59
C ARG A 147 -5.22 -18.24 -20.09
N LEU A 148 -5.67 -17.16 -20.72
CA LEU A 148 -5.74 -17.09 -22.18
C LEU A 148 -4.33 -16.83 -22.73
N VAL A 149 -3.88 -17.69 -23.62
CA VAL A 149 -2.61 -17.57 -24.35
C VAL A 149 -2.87 -17.56 -25.84
N LYS A 150 -1.95 -17.00 -26.63
CA LYS A 150 -2.04 -17.09 -28.10
C LYS A 150 -2.02 -18.56 -28.54
N ALA A 151 -2.94 -18.92 -29.43
CA ALA A 151 -3.01 -20.27 -29.98
C ALA A 151 -1.81 -20.53 -30.89
N ASP A 152 -1.28 -21.76 -30.86
CA ASP A 152 -0.21 -22.16 -31.77
C ASP A 152 -0.72 -22.08 -33.22
N GLY A 153 0.01 -21.36 -34.09
CA GLY A 153 -0.37 -21.16 -35.49
C GLY A 153 -1.38 -20.04 -35.77
N VAL A 154 -1.69 -19.20 -34.78
CA VAL A 154 -2.41 -17.93 -35.03
C VAL A 154 -1.48 -16.93 -35.73
N THR A 155 -1.98 -16.30 -36.79
CA THR A 155 -1.26 -15.20 -37.46
C THR A 155 -2.09 -13.94 -37.44
N TYR A 156 -1.41 -12.79 -37.39
CA TYR A 156 -2.02 -11.47 -37.38
C TYR A 156 -1.46 -10.65 -38.53
N LYS A 157 -2.32 -9.83 -39.15
CA LYS A 157 -1.94 -8.85 -40.17
C LYS A 157 -2.20 -7.44 -39.66
N THR A 158 -1.45 -6.48 -40.19
CA THR A 158 -1.62 -5.06 -39.83
C THR A 158 -3.02 -4.59 -40.17
N CYS A 159 -3.66 -3.88 -39.25
CA CYS A 159 -5.00 -3.34 -39.46
C CYS A 159 -4.94 -2.22 -40.51
N SER A 160 -5.66 -2.40 -41.62
CA SER A 160 -5.74 -1.41 -42.71
C SER A 160 -6.43 -0.11 -42.29
N SER A 161 -7.42 -0.18 -41.41
CA SER A 161 -8.18 0.99 -40.94
C SER A 161 -7.35 2.00 -40.14
N CYS A 162 -6.30 1.54 -39.45
CA CYS A 162 -5.42 2.41 -38.67
C CYS A 162 -3.95 2.32 -39.08
N ASN A 163 -3.62 1.55 -40.11
CA ASN A 163 -2.24 1.27 -40.54
C ASN A 163 -1.29 0.87 -39.39
N GLY A 164 -1.80 0.07 -38.44
CA GLY A 164 -1.03 -0.36 -37.27
C GLY A 164 -0.87 0.67 -36.16
N GLN A 165 -1.55 1.81 -36.23
CA GLN A 165 -1.50 2.86 -35.19
C GLN A 165 -2.40 2.56 -33.98
N GLY A 166 -3.37 1.65 -34.11
CA GLY A 166 -4.34 1.31 -33.05
C GLY A 166 -5.39 2.40 -32.79
N GLN A 167 -5.21 3.61 -33.31
CA GLN A 167 -6.11 4.75 -33.19
C GLN A 167 -6.44 5.34 -34.56
N VAL A 168 -7.64 5.92 -34.67
CA VAL A 168 -8.13 6.64 -35.86
C VAL A 168 -8.57 8.03 -35.45
N THR A 169 -8.24 9.03 -36.27
CA THR A 169 -8.64 10.42 -36.03
C THR A 169 -10.12 10.59 -36.40
N ARG A 170 -10.95 10.94 -35.41
CA ARG A 170 -12.36 11.28 -35.63
C ARG A 170 -12.53 12.78 -35.60
N ILE A 171 -13.07 13.33 -36.67
CA ILE A 171 -13.42 14.75 -36.76
C ILE A 171 -14.86 14.90 -36.25
N THR A 172 -15.05 15.67 -35.19
CA THR A 172 -16.37 15.95 -34.61
C THR A 172 -16.65 17.45 -34.72
N ASN A 173 -17.81 17.81 -35.26
CA ASN A 173 -18.26 19.21 -35.31
C ASN A 173 -18.79 19.61 -33.93
N THR A 174 -18.15 20.58 -33.28
CA THR A 174 -18.63 21.22 -32.05
C THR A 174 -19.10 22.63 -32.37
N ILE A 175 -19.81 23.28 -31.42
CA ILE A 175 -20.28 24.67 -31.54
C ILE A 175 -19.11 25.65 -31.78
N LEU A 176 -17.89 25.24 -31.41
CA LEU A 176 -16.65 26.01 -31.56
C LEU A 176 -15.84 25.65 -32.83
N GLY A 177 -16.35 24.78 -33.71
CA GLY A 177 -15.71 24.38 -34.95
C GLY A 177 -15.41 22.88 -35.07
N ARG A 178 -14.58 22.50 -36.04
CA ARG A 178 -14.21 21.09 -36.28
C ARG A 178 -13.08 20.67 -35.33
N MET A 179 -13.37 19.84 -34.35
CA MET A 179 -12.36 19.28 -33.44
C MET A 179 -11.91 17.91 -33.95
N GLN A 180 -10.60 17.69 -34.05
CA GLN A 180 -10.03 16.38 -34.36
C GLN A 180 -9.64 15.68 -33.06
N THR A 181 -10.24 14.52 -32.78
CA THR A 181 -9.96 13.73 -31.59
C THR A 181 -9.50 12.34 -31.99
N ALA A 182 -8.39 11.86 -31.42
CA ALA A 182 -7.96 10.48 -31.61
C ALA A 182 -8.92 9.54 -30.86
N THR A 183 -9.42 8.52 -31.55
CA THR A 183 -10.29 7.48 -30.98
C THR A 183 -9.69 6.11 -31.23
N THR A 184 -9.95 5.15 -30.35
CA THR A 184 -9.50 3.76 -30.54
C THR A 184 -10.07 3.21 -31.85
N CYS A 185 -9.23 2.58 -32.67
CA CYS A 185 -9.66 2.01 -33.94
C CYS A 185 -10.74 0.94 -33.69
N PRO A 186 -11.94 1.04 -34.28
CA PRO A 186 -13.03 0.10 -34.02
C PRO A 186 -12.76 -1.30 -34.62
N THR A 187 -11.95 -1.38 -35.69
CA THR A 187 -11.64 -2.63 -36.37
C THR A 187 -10.68 -3.51 -35.58
N CYS A 188 -9.64 -2.93 -34.97
CA CYS A 188 -8.65 -3.69 -34.19
C CYS A 188 -8.75 -3.46 -32.68
N GLN A 189 -9.71 -2.64 -32.22
CA GLN A 189 -9.91 -2.29 -30.80
C GLN A 189 -8.62 -1.81 -30.10
N GLY A 190 -7.77 -1.06 -30.82
CA GLY A 190 -6.49 -0.59 -30.29
C GLY A 190 -5.28 -1.48 -30.58
N ALA A 191 -5.46 -2.74 -31.01
CA ALA A 191 -4.37 -3.69 -31.18
C ALA A 191 -3.38 -3.36 -32.30
N GLY A 192 -3.79 -2.54 -33.28
CA GLY A 192 -3.01 -2.25 -34.49
C GLY A 192 -2.96 -3.42 -35.49
N GLU A 193 -3.38 -4.61 -35.08
CA GLU A 193 -3.39 -5.82 -35.89
C GLU A 193 -4.75 -6.51 -35.80
N VAL A 194 -5.09 -7.25 -36.85
CA VAL A 194 -6.30 -8.08 -36.95
C VAL A 194 -5.87 -9.52 -37.25
N ILE A 195 -6.67 -10.50 -36.84
CA ILE A 195 -6.38 -11.91 -37.12
C ILE A 195 -6.39 -12.14 -38.64
N ASP A 196 -5.41 -12.89 -39.11
CA ASP A 196 -5.35 -13.36 -40.49
C ASP A 196 -5.77 -14.83 -40.57
N HIS A 197 -5.07 -15.72 -39.84
CA HIS A 197 -5.43 -17.13 -39.71
C HIS A 197 -5.79 -17.47 -38.27
N LYS A 198 -6.95 -18.13 -38.08
CA LYS A 198 -7.45 -18.58 -36.78
C LYS A 198 -7.44 -20.11 -36.69
N PRO A 199 -6.63 -20.72 -35.80
CA PRO A 199 -6.64 -22.16 -35.60
C PRO A 199 -7.93 -22.65 -34.91
N HIS A 200 -8.23 -23.93 -35.06
CA HIS A 200 -9.40 -24.56 -34.44
C HIS A 200 -9.29 -24.53 -32.90
N GLY A 201 -10.39 -24.20 -32.22
CA GLY A 201 -10.43 -24.07 -30.75
C GLY A 201 -10.02 -22.69 -30.21
N ALA A 202 -9.51 -21.78 -31.05
CA ALA A 202 -9.22 -20.40 -30.64
C ALA A 202 -10.45 -19.49 -30.68
N ASN A 203 -10.53 -18.57 -29.70
CA ASN A 203 -11.60 -17.58 -29.63
C ASN A 203 -11.49 -16.53 -30.76
N ALA A 204 -12.41 -15.57 -30.84
CA ALA A 204 -12.42 -14.52 -31.86
C ALA A 204 -11.18 -13.61 -31.88
N GLN A 205 -10.30 -13.71 -30.86
CA GLN A 205 -9.05 -12.98 -30.72
C GLN A 205 -7.80 -13.88 -30.96
N GLY A 206 -8.00 -15.15 -31.29
CA GLY A 206 -6.91 -16.11 -31.53
C GLY A 206 -6.28 -16.67 -30.26
N LEU A 207 -7.00 -16.59 -29.13
CA LEU A 207 -6.54 -17.04 -27.82
C LEU A 207 -7.19 -18.37 -27.41
N VAL A 208 -6.45 -19.19 -26.67
CA VAL A 208 -6.87 -20.47 -26.09
C VAL A 208 -6.57 -20.51 -24.59
N TYR A 209 -7.37 -21.24 -23.83
CA TYR A 209 -7.08 -21.45 -22.41
C TYR A 209 -5.93 -22.45 -22.24
N LYS A 210 -4.91 -22.06 -21.49
CA LYS A 210 -3.80 -22.93 -21.09
C LYS A 210 -3.61 -22.84 -19.58
N GLU A 211 -3.39 -24.00 -18.96
CA GLU A 211 -3.00 -24.07 -17.56
C GLU A 211 -1.48 -23.91 -17.45
N GLU A 212 -1.05 -22.98 -16.61
CA GLU A 212 0.37 -22.74 -16.32
C GLU A 212 0.55 -22.72 -14.80
N SER A 213 1.65 -23.31 -14.33
CA SER A 213 2.04 -23.22 -12.91
C SER A 213 2.90 -21.99 -12.71
N VAL A 214 2.44 -21.04 -11.91
CA VAL A 214 3.17 -19.81 -11.58
C VAL A 214 3.65 -19.89 -10.14
N SER A 215 4.95 -19.69 -9.92
CA SER A 215 5.53 -19.58 -8.58
C SER A 215 5.35 -18.17 -8.05
N ILE A 216 4.74 -18.03 -6.88
CA ILE A 216 4.47 -16.74 -6.24
C ILE A 216 5.22 -16.73 -4.91
N LYS A 217 6.12 -15.76 -4.74
CA LYS A 217 6.81 -15.51 -3.48
C LYS A 217 5.97 -14.59 -2.61
N ILE A 218 5.47 -15.11 -1.50
CA ILE A 218 4.64 -14.38 -0.55
C ILE A 218 5.52 -14.02 0.65
N PRO A 219 5.71 -12.71 0.94
CA PRO A 219 6.53 -12.29 2.07
C PRO A 219 5.87 -12.66 3.40
N ALA A 220 6.69 -12.74 4.45
CA ALA A 220 6.19 -12.91 5.80
C ALA A 220 5.38 -11.69 6.26
N GLY A 221 4.39 -11.89 7.14
CA GLY A 221 3.61 -10.81 7.74
C GLY A 221 2.46 -10.30 6.89
N VAL A 222 2.18 -10.91 5.73
CA VAL A 222 1.06 -10.49 4.85
C VAL A 222 -0.26 -10.44 5.60
N VAL A 223 -1.05 -9.40 5.32
CA VAL A 223 -2.37 -9.18 5.89
C VAL A 223 -3.44 -9.71 4.94
N ASP A 224 -4.57 -10.14 5.50
CA ASP A 224 -5.75 -10.52 4.72
C ASP A 224 -6.16 -9.40 3.74
N GLY A 225 -6.52 -9.78 2.52
CA GLY A 225 -6.97 -8.84 1.48
C GLY A 225 -5.85 -8.13 0.71
N VAL A 226 -4.58 -8.23 1.13
CA VAL A 226 -3.45 -7.66 0.38
C VAL A 226 -3.37 -8.29 -1.02
N GLN A 227 -3.10 -7.45 -2.02
CA GLN A 227 -2.98 -7.88 -3.43
C GLN A 227 -1.53 -7.84 -3.89
N LEU A 228 -0.97 -9.01 -4.18
CA LEU A 228 0.35 -9.14 -4.80
C LEU A 228 0.21 -9.18 -6.32
N LYS A 229 1.01 -8.38 -7.03
CA LYS A 229 1.00 -8.31 -8.49
C LYS A 229 2.17 -9.10 -9.07
N VAL A 230 1.87 -10.11 -9.88
CA VAL A 230 2.85 -10.84 -10.68
C VAL A 230 2.73 -10.38 -12.13
N THR A 231 3.72 -9.60 -12.56
CA THR A 231 3.72 -8.92 -13.86
C THR A 231 3.75 -9.92 -15.02
N GLY A 232 2.93 -9.68 -16.05
CA GLY A 232 2.95 -10.46 -17.30
C GLY A 232 2.45 -11.91 -17.19
N LYS A 233 1.85 -12.29 -16.06
CA LYS A 233 1.25 -13.62 -15.83
C LYS A 233 -0.28 -13.63 -15.91
N GLY A 234 -0.88 -12.56 -16.43
CA GLY A 234 -2.30 -12.47 -16.75
C GLY A 234 -2.63 -13.08 -18.11
N ASN A 235 -3.76 -12.66 -18.70
CA ASN A 235 -4.15 -13.10 -20.03
C ASN A 235 -3.28 -12.42 -21.10
N ASP A 236 -2.96 -13.13 -22.17
CA ASP A 236 -2.31 -12.54 -23.34
C ASP A 236 -3.27 -11.57 -24.07
N ALA A 237 -2.70 -10.57 -24.73
CA ALA A 237 -3.42 -9.73 -25.68
C ALA A 237 -3.27 -10.28 -27.11
N PRO A 238 -4.24 -10.04 -28.00
CA PRO A 238 -4.13 -10.37 -29.41
C PRO A 238 -3.00 -9.56 -30.10
N GLY A 239 -2.48 -10.09 -31.21
CA GLY A 239 -1.46 -9.42 -32.03
C GLY A 239 -0.17 -9.20 -31.26
N ASN A 240 0.47 -8.05 -31.44
CA ASN A 240 1.69 -7.65 -30.72
C ASN A 240 1.43 -7.02 -29.34
N GLY A 241 0.31 -7.36 -28.70
CA GLY A 241 -0.03 -6.91 -27.35
C GLY A 241 0.81 -7.60 -26.26
N ILE A 242 0.92 -6.93 -25.11
CA ILE A 242 1.60 -7.46 -23.91
C ILE A 242 0.60 -8.19 -23.00
N PRO A 243 1.02 -9.25 -22.29
CA PRO A 243 0.14 -9.91 -21.32
C PRO A 243 -0.29 -8.97 -20.19
N GLY A 244 -1.47 -9.25 -19.63
CA GLY A 244 -1.93 -8.66 -18.37
C GLY A 244 -1.12 -9.16 -17.17
N ASP A 245 -1.50 -8.73 -15.98
CA ASP A 245 -0.87 -9.15 -14.73
C ASP A 245 -1.74 -10.17 -13.98
N LEU A 246 -1.10 -11.00 -13.15
CA LEU A 246 -1.79 -11.86 -12.19
C LEU A 246 -1.84 -11.14 -10.83
N LEU A 247 -3.04 -10.83 -10.38
CA LEU A 247 -3.35 -10.24 -9.09
C LEU A 247 -3.71 -11.35 -8.10
N VAL A 248 -2.82 -11.58 -7.15
CA VAL A 248 -2.96 -12.60 -6.11
C VAL A 248 -3.48 -11.93 -4.86
N VAL A 249 -4.75 -12.18 -4.53
CA VAL A 249 -5.37 -11.71 -3.29
C VAL A 249 -5.07 -12.75 -2.21
N ILE A 250 -4.39 -12.32 -1.16
CA ILE A 250 -4.13 -13.17 0.00
C ILE A 250 -5.40 -13.29 0.82
N GLN A 251 -5.73 -14.52 1.23
CA GLN A 251 -6.79 -14.81 2.16
C GLN A 251 -6.23 -15.56 3.36
N GLU A 252 -6.38 -15.02 4.56
CA GLU A 252 -5.97 -15.68 5.80
C GLU A 252 -6.98 -16.76 6.18
N GLU A 253 -6.49 -17.95 6.50
CA GLU A 253 -7.30 -19.03 7.04
C GLU A 253 -7.40 -18.89 8.56
N THR A 254 -8.62 -18.95 9.08
CA THR A 254 -8.89 -18.83 10.52
C THR A 254 -8.24 -19.99 11.28
N HIS A 255 -7.32 -19.68 12.19
CA HIS A 255 -6.69 -20.70 13.04
C HIS A 255 -7.64 -21.11 14.17
N LYS A 256 -7.59 -22.39 14.59
CA LYS A 256 -8.51 -22.94 15.60
C LYS A 256 -8.35 -22.30 16.99
N THR A 257 -7.11 -21.95 17.35
CA THR A 257 -6.76 -21.52 18.70
C THR A 257 -6.17 -20.11 18.77
N LEU A 258 -5.66 -19.58 17.66
CA LEU A 258 -4.96 -18.31 17.60
C LEU A 258 -5.82 -17.32 16.81
N LYS A 259 -6.06 -16.15 17.39
CA LYS A 259 -6.78 -15.06 16.73
C LYS A 259 -5.80 -13.95 16.42
N ARG A 260 -5.76 -13.48 15.18
CA ARG A 260 -4.89 -12.39 14.77
C ARG A 260 -5.57 -11.05 15.02
N GLU A 261 -4.84 -10.11 15.62
CA GLU A 261 -5.20 -8.71 15.72
C GLU A 261 -4.01 -7.84 15.30
N GLY A 262 -4.04 -7.31 14.08
CA GLY A 262 -2.89 -6.63 13.48
C GLY A 262 -1.67 -7.55 13.40
N ASN A 263 -0.59 -7.19 14.10
CA ASN A 263 0.63 -8.00 14.22
C ASN A 263 0.64 -8.89 15.47
N ASN A 264 -0.32 -8.71 16.39
CA ASN A 264 -0.40 -9.50 17.60
C ASN A 264 -1.27 -10.74 17.40
N LEU A 265 -0.99 -11.77 18.19
CA LEU A 265 -1.77 -13.00 18.25
C LEU A 265 -2.42 -13.11 19.62
N HIS A 266 -3.64 -13.60 19.67
CA HIS A 266 -4.43 -13.79 20.87
C HIS A 266 -4.71 -15.28 21.04
N TYR A 267 -4.46 -15.80 22.23
CA TYR A 267 -4.73 -17.19 22.59
C TYR A 267 -5.57 -17.23 23.86
N ASP A 268 -6.70 -17.92 23.78
CA ASP A 268 -7.59 -18.13 24.93
C ASP A 268 -7.16 -19.40 25.66
N MET A 269 -6.47 -19.25 26.80
CA MET A 269 -6.02 -20.37 27.63
C MET A 269 -7.04 -20.64 28.73
N TYR A 270 -7.62 -21.84 28.73
CA TYR A 270 -8.46 -22.31 29.83
C TYR A 270 -7.62 -23.07 30.85
N ILE A 271 -7.69 -22.64 32.11
CA ILE A 271 -7.03 -23.29 33.24
C ILE A 271 -8.06 -23.70 34.28
N SER A 272 -7.83 -24.80 34.97
CA SER A 272 -8.71 -25.25 36.04
C SER A 272 -8.52 -24.38 37.30
N MET A 273 -9.55 -24.31 38.15
CA MET A 273 -9.48 -23.54 39.40
C MET A 273 -8.32 -23.97 40.32
N PRO A 274 -8.00 -25.29 40.49
CA PRO A 274 -6.82 -25.70 41.24
C PRO A 274 -5.51 -25.19 40.66
N GLU A 275 -5.37 -25.18 39.32
CA GLU A 275 -4.19 -24.65 38.64
C GLU A 275 -4.04 -23.13 38.83
N ALA A 276 -5.16 -22.40 38.85
CA ALA A 276 -5.17 -20.97 39.13
C ALA A 276 -4.73 -20.67 40.58
N VAL A 277 -5.18 -21.48 41.54
CA VAL A 277 -4.88 -21.32 42.97
C VAL A 277 -3.43 -21.71 43.28
N LEU A 278 -3.00 -22.90 42.84
CA LEU A 278 -1.69 -23.48 43.18
C LEU A 278 -0.56 -23.00 42.26
N GLY A 279 -0.92 -22.40 41.12
CA GLY A 279 0.00 -22.19 40.02
C GLY A 279 0.18 -23.46 39.19
N ALA A 280 0.62 -23.30 37.95
CA ALA A 280 0.83 -24.41 37.04
C ALA A 280 1.87 -24.05 35.99
N SER A 281 2.32 -25.04 35.24
CA SER A 281 3.08 -24.81 34.03
C SER A 281 2.40 -25.50 32.87
N LYS A 282 2.06 -24.71 31.84
CA LYS A 282 1.33 -25.16 30.66
C LYS A 282 2.17 -24.92 29.42
N GLU A 283 2.03 -25.81 28.46
CA GLU A 283 2.62 -25.66 27.14
C GLU A 283 1.58 -25.10 26.18
N ILE A 284 1.95 -24.07 25.42
CA ILE A 284 1.16 -23.54 24.34
C ILE A 284 1.87 -23.85 23.03
N ASP A 285 1.12 -24.40 22.09
CA ASP A 285 1.54 -24.47 20.70
C ASP A 285 1.46 -23.06 20.09
N THR A 286 2.62 -22.41 19.97
CA THR A 286 2.72 -21.14 19.26
C THR A 286 3.02 -21.42 17.79
N SER A 287 2.79 -20.43 16.95
CA SER A 287 3.08 -20.53 15.52
C SER A 287 4.55 -20.80 15.16
N ASN A 288 5.48 -20.56 16.10
CA ASN A 288 6.92 -20.82 15.94
C ASN A 288 7.42 -21.97 16.85
N GLY A 289 6.52 -22.82 17.34
CA GLY A 289 6.83 -23.97 18.17
C GLY A 289 6.21 -23.92 19.57
N ILE A 290 6.53 -24.90 20.40
CA ILE A 290 5.92 -25.06 21.72
C ILE A 290 6.64 -24.15 22.73
N VAL A 291 5.87 -23.36 23.48
CA VAL A 291 6.39 -22.49 24.55
C VAL A 291 5.76 -22.89 25.88
N ARG A 292 6.60 -23.08 26.90
CA ARG A 292 6.17 -23.36 28.27
C ARG A 292 5.94 -22.06 29.03
N ILE A 293 4.72 -21.87 29.53
CA ILE A 293 4.31 -20.71 30.32
C ILE A 293 4.17 -21.14 31.79
N LYS A 294 4.67 -20.29 32.69
CA LYS A 294 4.46 -20.42 34.13
C LYS A 294 3.25 -19.56 34.52
N ILE A 295 2.26 -20.20 35.10
CA ILE A 295 1.09 -19.56 35.71
C ILE A 295 1.40 -19.42 37.20
N GLU A 296 1.33 -18.19 37.69
CA GLU A 296 1.59 -17.88 39.09
C GLU A 296 0.42 -18.34 39.97
N PRO A 297 0.68 -18.79 41.20
CA PRO A 297 -0.37 -19.05 42.18
C PRO A 297 -1.24 -17.80 42.40
N GLY A 298 -2.55 -17.99 42.57
CA GLY A 298 -3.51 -16.89 42.70
C GLY A 298 -3.82 -16.13 41.41
N THR A 299 -3.53 -16.72 40.24
CA THR A 299 -3.84 -16.07 38.95
C THR A 299 -5.35 -15.93 38.76
N GLN A 300 -5.80 -14.69 38.56
CA GLN A 300 -7.21 -14.38 38.31
C GLN A 300 -7.60 -14.56 36.85
N SER A 301 -8.88 -14.84 36.62
CA SER A 301 -9.46 -14.89 35.27
C SER A 301 -9.41 -13.51 34.61
N GLY A 302 -9.14 -13.48 33.31
CA GLY A 302 -8.94 -12.25 32.55
C GLY A 302 -7.57 -11.58 32.74
N LYS A 303 -6.61 -12.24 33.42
CA LYS A 303 -5.19 -11.84 33.38
C LYS A 303 -4.65 -12.11 31.98
N ILE A 304 -3.92 -11.13 31.42
CA ILE A 304 -3.28 -11.26 30.10
C ILE A 304 -1.78 -11.45 30.31
N LEU A 305 -1.25 -12.58 29.84
CA LEU A 305 0.19 -12.82 29.81
C LEU A 305 0.72 -12.46 28.43
N ARG A 306 1.68 -11.54 28.37
CA ARG A 306 2.27 -11.05 27.13
C ARG A 306 3.60 -11.75 26.85
N LEU A 307 3.64 -12.56 25.80
CA LEU A 307 4.86 -13.15 25.26
C LEU A 307 5.42 -12.28 24.15
N ARG A 308 6.53 -11.58 24.46
CA ARG A 308 7.14 -10.61 23.53
C ARG A 308 7.76 -11.30 22.32
N GLY A 309 7.53 -10.73 21.13
CA GLY A 309 8.11 -11.17 19.86
C GLY A 309 7.60 -12.51 19.33
N LYS A 310 6.49 -13.02 19.88
CA LYS A 310 5.85 -14.29 19.47
C LYS A 310 4.60 -14.11 18.61
N GLY A 311 4.35 -12.90 18.11
CA GLY A 311 3.32 -12.59 17.13
C GLY A 311 3.84 -12.64 15.68
N LEU A 312 3.26 -11.82 14.81
CA LEU A 312 3.56 -11.76 13.38
C LEU A 312 4.63 -10.71 13.06
N PRO A 313 5.50 -10.95 12.07
CA PRO A 313 6.41 -9.92 11.57
C PRO A 313 5.64 -8.80 10.85
N SER A 314 6.12 -7.57 10.99
CA SER A 314 5.57 -6.43 10.26
C SER A 314 5.96 -6.46 8.79
N LEU A 315 5.02 -6.17 7.89
CA LEU A 315 5.28 -6.07 6.45
C LEU A 315 5.94 -4.72 6.07
N GLU A 316 5.63 -3.66 6.81
CA GLU A 316 5.98 -2.28 6.47
C GLU A 316 7.21 -1.76 7.24
N GLY A 317 7.72 -2.52 8.23
CA GLY A 317 8.81 -2.05 9.08
C GLY A 317 9.54 -3.15 9.82
N TYR A 318 10.40 -2.76 10.75
CA TYR A 318 11.15 -3.68 11.59
C TYR A 318 10.37 -4.02 12.86
N GLY A 319 10.23 -5.31 13.15
CA GLY A 319 9.65 -5.80 14.40
C GLY A 319 8.70 -6.97 14.22
N THR A 320 8.50 -7.69 15.31
CA THR A 320 7.50 -8.75 15.45
C THR A 320 6.49 -8.32 16.52
N GLY A 321 5.21 -8.61 16.28
CA GLY A 321 4.19 -8.44 17.29
C GLY A 321 4.34 -9.46 18.42
N ASP A 322 3.37 -9.45 19.32
CA ASP A 322 3.38 -10.27 20.54
C ASP A 322 2.26 -11.30 20.55
N LEU A 323 2.43 -12.34 21.37
CA LEU A 323 1.36 -13.28 21.68
C LEU A 323 0.76 -12.92 23.05
N LEU A 324 -0.52 -12.56 23.05
CA LEU A 324 -1.32 -12.24 24.22
C LEU A 324 -2.13 -13.46 24.63
N VAL A 325 -1.80 -14.03 25.78
CA VAL A 325 -2.47 -15.21 26.34
C VAL A 325 -3.49 -14.73 27.36
N HIS A 326 -4.77 -14.90 27.04
CA HIS A 326 -5.90 -14.57 27.89
C HIS A 326 -6.19 -15.76 28.80
N ILE A 327 -5.96 -15.61 30.10
CA ILE A 327 -6.21 -16.66 31.08
C ILE A 327 -7.70 -16.69 31.44
N ASN A 328 -8.37 -17.81 31.20
CA ASN A 328 -9.75 -18.05 31.58
C ASN A 328 -9.81 -19.19 32.60
N VAL A 329 -10.24 -18.88 33.82
CA VAL A 329 -10.43 -19.91 34.85
C VAL A 329 -11.74 -20.65 34.54
N TRP A 330 -11.64 -21.97 34.34
CA TRP A 330 -12.74 -22.84 33.99
C TRP A 330 -13.48 -23.33 35.22
N THR A 331 -14.78 -23.03 35.29
CA THR A 331 -15.68 -23.54 36.33
C THR A 331 -16.38 -24.81 35.81
N PRO A 332 -16.22 -25.97 36.47
CA PRO A 332 -16.86 -27.21 36.04
C PRO A 332 -18.39 -27.12 36.16
N LYS A 333 -19.11 -27.65 35.16
CA LYS A 333 -20.58 -27.67 35.16
C LYS A 333 -21.18 -28.77 36.01
N ASN A 334 -20.45 -29.86 36.20
CA ASN A 334 -20.86 -31.03 36.98
C ASN A 334 -19.76 -31.34 38.00
N VAL A 335 -20.16 -31.69 39.22
CA VAL A 335 -19.26 -32.04 40.33
C VAL A 335 -19.72 -33.33 41.01
N SER A 336 -18.77 -34.13 41.48
CA SER A 336 -19.07 -35.32 42.29
C SER A 336 -19.60 -34.94 43.68
N LYS A 337 -20.16 -35.91 44.42
CA LYS A 337 -20.59 -35.68 45.81
C LYS A 337 -19.43 -35.19 46.69
N GLU A 338 -18.25 -35.79 46.55
CA GLU A 338 -17.05 -35.40 47.30
C GLU A 338 -16.61 -33.96 46.97
N GLN A 339 -16.60 -33.60 45.69
CA GLN A 339 -16.26 -32.25 45.24
C GLN A 339 -17.28 -31.22 45.74
N LYS A 340 -18.57 -31.57 45.75
CA LYS A 340 -19.62 -30.70 46.27
C LYS A 340 -19.41 -30.41 47.75
N THR A 341 -19.16 -31.44 48.56
CA THR A 341 -18.85 -31.26 50.00
C THR A 341 -17.63 -30.37 50.21
N PHE A 342 -16.58 -30.54 49.40
CA PHE A 342 -15.40 -29.67 49.45
C PHE A 342 -15.75 -28.19 49.22
N PHE A 343 -16.51 -27.88 48.16
CA PHE A 343 -16.90 -26.49 47.89
C PHE A 343 -17.85 -25.91 48.95
N GLU A 344 -18.75 -26.71 49.52
CA GLU A 344 -19.63 -26.30 50.62
C GLU A 344 -18.83 -25.91 51.88
N GLN A 345 -17.76 -26.64 52.20
CA GLN A 345 -16.86 -26.28 53.30
C GLN A 345 -16.11 -24.98 53.01
N MET A 346 -15.63 -24.80 51.78
CA MET A 346 -14.87 -23.62 51.39
C MET A 346 -15.72 -22.35 51.27
N MET A 347 -17.05 -22.44 51.11
CA MET A 347 -17.93 -21.26 51.02
C MET A 347 -17.83 -20.32 52.23
N ASN A 348 -17.55 -20.86 53.42
CA ASN A 348 -17.46 -20.07 54.65
C ASN A 348 -16.03 -19.60 54.98
N ASP A 349 -15.03 -20.08 54.23
CA ASP A 349 -13.63 -19.71 54.42
C ASP A 349 -13.38 -18.27 53.96
N GLN A 350 -12.53 -17.54 54.69
CA GLN A 350 -12.24 -16.14 54.37
C GLN A 350 -11.52 -15.97 53.03
N ASN A 351 -10.69 -16.95 52.61
CA ASN A 351 -9.91 -16.89 51.37
C ASN A 351 -10.75 -17.09 50.11
N PHE A 352 -11.93 -17.71 50.24
CA PHE A 352 -12.85 -17.94 49.12
C PHE A 352 -13.93 -16.86 49.01
N LYS A 353 -13.97 -15.89 49.94
CA LYS A 353 -14.81 -14.70 49.84
C LYS A 353 -14.14 -13.70 48.87
N PRO A 354 -14.78 -13.36 47.74
CA PRO A 354 -14.20 -12.42 46.78
C PRO A 354 -13.99 -11.04 47.42
N GLN A 355 -12.77 -10.52 47.35
CA GLN A 355 -12.40 -9.17 47.80
C GLN A 355 -11.71 -8.44 46.64
N PRO A 356 -12.47 -8.00 45.61
CA PRO A 356 -11.88 -7.30 44.47
C PRO A 356 -11.21 -6.02 44.93
N THR A 357 -9.96 -5.84 44.54
CA THR A 357 -9.18 -4.62 44.82
C THR A 357 -9.31 -3.62 43.67
N SER A 358 -8.84 -2.38 43.85
CA SER A 358 -8.80 -1.38 42.78
C SER A 358 -7.93 -1.79 41.58
N SER A 359 -7.03 -2.77 41.75
CA SER A 359 -6.28 -3.38 40.64
C SER A 359 -7.10 -4.41 39.85
N ASP A 360 -8.17 -4.96 40.44
CA ASP A 360 -9.04 -5.96 39.82
C ASP A 360 -10.16 -5.26 39.06
N LYS A 361 -9.78 -4.57 37.97
CA LYS A 361 -10.75 -3.87 37.12
C LYS A 361 -11.88 -4.81 36.69
N SER A 362 -13.11 -4.35 36.87
CA SER A 362 -14.29 -5.08 36.44
C SER A 362 -14.30 -5.25 34.91
N PHE A 363 -15.05 -6.24 34.41
CA PHE A 363 -15.22 -6.41 32.96
C PHE A 363 -15.70 -5.12 32.29
N PHE A 364 -16.63 -4.40 32.91
CA PHE A 364 -17.17 -3.16 32.37
C PHE A 364 -16.14 -2.02 32.35
N GLU A 365 -15.30 -1.92 33.39
CA GLU A 365 -14.19 -0.95 33.42
C GLU A 365 -13.14 -1.25 32.34
N LYS A 366 -12.79 -2.52 32.16
CA LYS A 366 -11.86 -2.93 31.09
C LYS A 366 -12.42 -2.59 29.70
N VAL A 367 -13.71 -2.82 29.48
CA VAL A 367 -14.38 -2.48 28.22
C VAL A 367 -14.43 -0.96 28.03
N LYS A 368 -14.78 -0.21 29.09
CA LYS A 368 -14.79 1.25 29.06
C LYS A 368 -13.42 1.82 28.70
N ASP A 369 -12.35 1.30 29.29
CA ASP A 369 -10.96 1.68 28.97
C ASP A 369 -10.54 1.35 27.52
N MET A 370 -11.21 0.39 26.85
CA MET A 370 -10.95 0.08 25.44
C MET A 370 -11.67 1.03 24.47
N PHE A 371 -12.74 1.71 24.92
CA PHE A 371 -13.54 2.63 24.10
C PHE A 371 -13.37 4.11 24.48
N SER A 372 -12.61 4.38 25.54
CA SER A 372 -12.17 5.73 25.95
C SER A 372 -10.81 6.02 25.33
#